data_AF-A0A950ZMK3-F1
#
_entry.id   AF-A0A950ZMK3-F1
#
_cell.length_a   1.000
_cell.length_b   1.000
_cell.length_c   1.000
_cell.angle_alpha   90.00
_cell.angle_beta   90.00
_cell.angle_gamma   90.00
#
_symmetry.space_group_name_H-M   'P 1'
#
loop_
_entity.id
_entity.type
_entity.pdbx_description
1 polymer ?
#
loop_
_entity_poly.entity_id
_entity_poly.type
_entity_poly.pdbx_seq_one_letter_code
_entity_poly.pdbx_strand_id
1 'polypeptide(L)'
;MDVPNTAESFRGLVLRHRGRTGLTQRELAARLAVDRSTVQDWETGVKFPTAERLRALIGTLLEAGGLTTGRESAEAHELWAAALREAPRMRTPFDEEWFAPLLAEHASP
;
A
#
# COMPACT_ATOMS: atom_id res chain seq x y z
N MET A 1 30.50 -3.28 -6.62
CA MET A 1 29.84 -2.43 -7.64
C MET A 1 28.36 -2.67 -7.44
N ASP A 2 27.79 -2.03 -6.41
CA ASP A 2 26.39 -2.17 -6.07
C ASP A 2 25.62 -1.10 -6.83
N VAL A 3 24.89 -1.53 -7.85
CA VAL A 3 23.85 -0.69 -8.46
C VAL A 3 22.88 -0.30 -7.35
N PRO A 4 22.62 0.99 -7.11
CA PRO A 4 21.57 1.38 -6.18
C PRO A 4 20.26 0.86 -6.78
N ASN A 5 19.57 -0.02 -6.05
CA ASN A 5 18.16 -0.26 -6.31
C ASN A 5 17.42 1.02 -5.91
N THR A 6 17.27 1.95 -6.85
CA THR A 6 16.74 3.30 -6.64
C THR A 6 15.25 3.32 -6.28
N ALA A 7 14.56 2.17 -6.35
CA ALA A 7 13.15 2.05 -6.05
C ALA A 7 12.90 1.84 -4.55
N GLU A 8 12.00 2.64 -3.97
CA GLU A 8 11.63 2.55 -2.56
C GLU A 8 11.10 1.15 -2.20
N SER A 9 11.49 0.66 -1.02
CA SER A 9 11.06 -0.65 -0.52
C SER A 9 9.57 -0.65 -0.14
N PHE A 10 8.93 -1.83 -0.17
CA PHE A 10 7.53 -1.96 0.24
C PHE A 10 7.29 -1.40 1.65
N ARG A 11 8.13 -1.78 2.63
CA ARG A 11 8.03 -1.26 4.01
C ARG A 11 8.14 0.27 4.10
N GLY A 12 9.00 0.87 3.29
CA GLY A 12 9.21 2.33 3.24
C GLY A 12 7.96 3.04 2.77
N LEU A 13 7.37 2.53 1.68
CA LEU A 13 6.13 3.05 1.12
C LEU A 13 4.96 2.91 2.11
N VAL A 14 4.79 1.76 2.77
CA VAL A 14 3.73 1.59 3.79
C VAL A 14 3.88 2.61 4.92
N LEU A 15 5.10 2.79 5.45
CA LEU A 15 5.38 3.77 6.51
C LEU A 15 5.10 5.20 6.04
N ARG A 16 5.54 5.56 4.83
CA ARG A 16 5.33 6.88 4.22
C ARG A 16 3.85 7.20 4.07
N HIS A 17 3.08 6.30 3.46
CA HIS A 17 1.65 6.50 3.22
C HIS A 17 0.86 6.51 4.52
N ARG A 18 1.11 5.58 5.46
CA ARG A 18 0.46 5.62 6.78
C ARG A 18 0.79 6.92 7.52
N GLY A 19 2.05 7.35 7.49
CA GLY A 19 2.49 8.60 8.14
C GLY A 19 1.68 9.82 7.70
N ARG A 20 1.32 9.90 6.41
CA ARG A 20 0.48 10.99 5.86
C ARG A 20 -0.96 10.97 6.36
N THR A 21 -1.51 9.78 6.63
CA THR A 21 -2.88 9.64 7.16
C THR A 21 -3.01 10.01 8.64
N GLY A 22 -1.90 10.06 9.38
CA GLY A 22 -1.91 10.18 10.84
C GLY A 22 -2.37 8.93 11.59
N LEU A 23 -2.71 7.83 10.90
CA LEU A 23 -3.17 6.60 11.52
C LEU A 23 -2.05 5.88 12.27
N THR A 24 -2.35 5.35 13.45
CA THR A 24 -1.52 4.37 14.15
C THR A 24 -1.57 3.00 13.45
N GLN A 25 -0.60 2.12 13.73
CA GLN A 25 -0.65 0.72 13.27
C GLN A 25 -1.95 0.02 13.67
N ARG A 26 -2.47 0.32 14.88
CA ARG A 26 -3.70 -0.27 15.40
C ARG A 26 -4.93 0.20 14.62
N GLU A 27 -5.00 1.48 14.29
CA GLU A 27 -6.13 2.05 13.54
C GLU A 27 -6.12 1.61 12.07
N LEU A 28 -4.93 1.49 11.46
CA LEU A 28 -4.81 0.91 10.12
C LEU A 28 -5.24 -0.57 10.14
N ALA A 29 -4.76 -1.35 11.11
CA ALA A 29 -5.14 -2.75 11.26
C ALA A 29 -6.66 -2.93 11.47
N ALA A 30 -7.28 -2.06 12.28
CA ALA A 30 -8.72 -2.07 12.52
C ALA A 30 -9.52 -1.82 11.23
N ARG A 31 -9.12 -0.83 10.42
CA ARG A 31 -9.77 -0.57 9.11
C ARG A 31 -9.62 -1.74 8.13
N LEU A 32 -8.50 -2.44 8.19
CA LEU A 32 -8.22 -3.60 7.35
C LEU A 32 -8.80 -4.92 7.87
N ALA A 33 -9.44 -4.90 9.04
CA ALA A 33 -9.88 -6.10 9.76
C ALA A 33 -8.77 -7.17 9.86
N VAL A 34 -7.58 -6.74 10.30
CA VAL A 34 -6.42 -7.60 10.60
C VAL A 34 -5.86 -7.32 11.98
N ASP A 35 -5.00 -8.21 12.47
CA ASP A 35 -4.25 -7.96 13.70
C ASP A 35 -3.20 -6.85 13.50
N ARG A 36 -2.96 -6.05 14.56
CA ARG A 36 -1.89 -5.03 14.58
C ARG A 36 -0.52 -5.61 14.19
N SER A 37 -0.24 -6.85 14.59
CA SER A 37 1.01 -7.56 14.25
C SER A 37 1.17 -7.75 12.74
N THR A 38 0.08 -7.87 11.97
CA THR A 38 0.13 -7.97 10.51
C THR A 38 0.67 -6.68 9.89
N VAL A 39 0.18 -5.51 10.35
CA VAL A 39 0.69 -4.20 9.90
C VAL A 39 2.14 -4.01 10.35
N GLN A 40 2.47 -4.42 11.58
CA GLN A 40 3.85 -4.40 12.06
C GLN A 40 4.79 -5.26 11.19
N ASP A 41 4.39 -6.47 10.82
CA ASP A 41 5.17 -7.37 9.96
C ASP A 41 5.44 -6.73 8.59
N TRP A 42 4.47 -6.00 8.03
CA TRP A 42 4.64 -5.25 6.78
C TRP A 42 5.59 -4.06 6.92
N GLU A 43 5.45 -3.25 7.97
CA GLU A 43 6.30 -2.06 8.22
C GLU A 43 7.74 -2.41 8.62
N THR A 44 7.95 -3.63 9.12
CA THR A 44 9.28 -4.19 9.42
C THR A 44 9.87 -4.99 8.26
N GLY A 45 9.08 -5.27 7.20
CA GLY A 45 9.51 -6.08 6.06
C GLY A 45 9.66 -7.58 6.37
N VAL A 46 9.11 -8.05 7.49
CA VAL A 46 9.16 -9.46 7.90
C VAL A 46 8.20 -10.31 7.06
N LYS A 47 7.03 -9.76 6.71
CA LYS A 47 6.06 -10.39 5.81
C LYS A 47 5.54 -9.37 4.81
N PHE A 48 4.94 -9.89 3.75
CA PHE A 48 4.30 -9.12 2.69
C PHE A 48 2.81 -9.49 2.59
N PRO A 49 1.94 -8.56 2.17
CA PRO A 49 0.52 -8.85 1.99
C PRO A 49 0.28 -9.79 0.81
N THR A 50 -0.87 -10.47 0.83
CA THR A 50 -1.44 -11.08 -0.38
C THR A 50 -2.00 -9.99 -1.30
N ALA A 51 -2.32 -10.33 -2.56
CA ALA A 51 -2.99 -9.41 -3.49
C ALA A 51 -4.25 -8.77 -2.89
N GLU A 52 -5.07 -9.58 -2.23
CA GLU A 52 -6.29 -9.13 -1.56
C GLU A 52 -6.00 -8.14 -0.43
N ARG A 53 -5.03 -8.45 0.44
CA ARG A 53 -4.65 -7.55 1.54
C ARG A 53 -3.99 -6.27 1.05
N LEU A 54 -3.28 -6.33 -0.08
CA LEU A 54 -2.67 -5.17 -0.69
C LEU A 54 -3.71 -4.24 -1.34
N ARG A 55 -4.74 -4.81 -2.00
CA ARG A 55 -5.91 -4.04 -2.46
C ARG A 55 -6.60 -3.32 -1.30
N ALA A 56 -6.86 -4.04 -0.21
CA ALA A 56 -7.47 -3.46 0.99
C ALA A 56 -6.59 -2.34 1.58
N LEU A 57 -5.27 -2.56 1.69
CA LEU A 57 -4.32 -1.56 2.16
C LEU A 57 -4.34 -0.30 1.30
N ILE A 58 -4.26 -0.44 -0.03
CA ILE A 58 -4.30 0.69 -0.96
C ILE A 58 -5.62 1.46 -0.86
N GLY A 59 -6.76 0.75 -0.82
CA GLY A 59 -8.08 1.37 -0.65
C GLY A 59 -8.18 2.16 0.65
N THR A 60 -7.78 1.56 1.78
CA THR A 60 -7.77 2.26 3.08
C THR A 60 -6.84 3.47 3.10
N LEU A 61 -5.67 3.38 2.45
CA LEU A 61 -4.75 4.51 2.35
C LEU A 61 -5.31 5.62 1.45
N LEU A 62 -6.01 5.29 0.36
CA LEU A 62 -6.71 6.25 -0.48
C LEU A 62 -7.79 6.98 0.33
N GLU A 63 -8.71 6.24 0.95
CA GLU A 63 -9.80 6.80 1.76
C GLU A 63 -9.29 7.70 2.91
N ALA A 64 -8.17 7.34 3.53
CA ALA A 64 -7.58 8.09 4.63
C ALA A 64 -6.67 9.25 4.18
N GLY A 65 -6.57 9.55 2.88
CA GLY A 65 -5.74 10.65 2.35
C GLY A 65 -4.23 10.40 2.42
N GLY A 66 -3.82 9.12 2.44
CA GLY A 66 -2.41 8.71 2.49
C GLY A 66 -1.71 8.74 1.14
N LEU A 67 -2.48 8.75 0.06
CA LEU A 67 -2.01 8.95 -1.30
C LEU A 67 -2.10 10.43 -1.67
N THR A 68 -1.11 10.91 -2.42
CA THR A 68 -1.02 12.32 -2.81
C THR A 68 -2.03 12.64 -3.92
N THR A 69 -2.84 13.67 -3.73
CA THR A 69 -3.83 14.11 -4.73
C THR A 69 -3.17 14.41 -6.08
N GLY A 70 -3.75 13.85 -7.16
CA GLY A 70 -3.19 13.90 -8.51
C GLY A 70 -2.06 12.90 -8.78
N ARG A 71 -1.70 12.07 -7.80
CA ARG A 71 -0.68 11.01 -7.90
C ARG A 71 -1.13 9.67 -7.32
N GLU A 72 -2.41 9.52 -6.99
CA GLU A 72 -2.94 8.36 -6.29
C GLU A 72 -2.68 7.07 -7.06
N SER A 73 -2.97 7.06 -8.36
CA SER A 73 -2.68 5.90 -9.22
C SER A 73 -1.18 5.59 -9.27
N ALA A 74 -0.31 6.60 -9.42
CA ALA A 74 1.13 6.37 -9.45
C ALA A 74 1.64 5.79 -8.12
N GLU A 75 1.20 6.33 -6.98
CA GLU A 75 1.62 5.85 -5.66
C GLU A 75 1.04 4.46 -5.34
N ALA A 76 -0.19 4.16 -5.79
CA ALA A 76 -0.78 2.82 -5.67
C ALA A 76 0.02 1.79 -6.50
N HIS A 77 0.44 2.14 -7.71
CA HIS A 77 1.31 1.30 -8.54
C HIS A 77 2.69 1.10 -7.91
N GLU A 78 3.29 2.15 -7.36
CA GLU A 78 4.58 2.06 -6.68
C GLU A 78 4.50 1.07 -5.51
N LEU A 79 3.46 1.17 -4.68
CA LEU A 79 3.24 0.27 -3.55
C LEU A 79 3.00 -1.17 -4.01
N TRP A 80 2.22 -1.36 -5.09
CA TRP A 80 1.98 -2.69 -5.65
C TRP A 80 3.23 -3.32 -6.26
N ALA A 81 3.97 -2.54 -7.06
CA ALA A 81 5.20 -2.97 -7.69
C ALA A 81 6.26 -3.34 -6.63
N ALA A 82 6.35 -2.60 -5.53
CA ALA A 82 7.26 -2.93 -4.44
C ALA A 82 6.89 -4.27 -3.78
N ALA A 83 5.61 -4.52 -3.51
CA ALA A 83 5.16 -5.81 -2.99
C ALA A 83 5.46 -6.96 -3.97
N LEU A 84 5.24 -6.77 -5.27
CA LEU A 84 5.56 -7.77 -6.29
C LEU A 84 7.05 -8.10 -6.36
N ARG A 85 7.92 -7.10 -6.20
CA ARG A 85 9.38 -7.29 -6.22
C ARG A 85 9.87 -8.06 -4.99
N GLU A 86 9.30 -7.80 -3.82
CA GLU A 86 9.84 -8.27 -2.54
C GLU A 86 9.13 -9.53 -2.00
N ALA A 87 7.93 -9.85 -2.50
CA ALA A 87 7.15 -11.00 -2.02
C ALA A 87 7.23 -12.21 -2.99
N PRO A 88 7.93 -13.30 -2.65
CA PRO A 88 8.14 -14.44 -3.55
C PRO A 88 6.85 -15.14 -4.05
N ARG A 89 5.77 -15.01 -3.28
CA ARG A 89 4.47 -15.65 -3.56
C ARG A 89 3.49 -14.74 -4.30
N MET A 90 3.80 -13.45 -4.44
CA MET A 90 2.92 -12.49 -5.10
C MET A 90 3.24 -12.48 -6.60
N ARG A 91 2.25 -12.83 -7.43
CA ARG A 91 2.37 -12.83 -8.90
C ARG A 91 1.22 -12.12 -9.61
N THR A 92 0.27 -11.61 -8.84
CA THR A 92 -0.90 -10.92 -9.38
C THR A 92 -0.48 -9.51 -9.81
N PRO A 93 -0.68 -9.13 -11.09
CA PRO A 93 -0.41 -7.77 -11.53
C PRO A 93 -1.36 -6.78 -10.86
N PHE A 94 -1.02 -5.49 -10.88
CA PHE A 94 -1.94 -4.44 -10.45
C PHE A 94 -3.13 -4.42 -11.40
N ASP A 95 -4.32 -4.30 -10.85
CA ASP A 95 -5.57 -4.27 -11.60
C ASP A 95 -6.08 -2.83 -11.67
N GLU A 96 -5.86 -2.20 -12.82
CA GLU A 96 -6.31 -0.84 -13.10
C GLU A 96 -7.83 -0.73 -13.14
N GLU A 97 -8.52 -1.77 -13.60
CA GLU A 97 -9.99 -1.76 -13.70
C GLU A 97 -10.62 -1.81 -12.31
N TRP A 98 -9.96 -2.45 -11.35
CA TRP A 98 -10.34 -2.39 -9.94
C TRP A 98 -10.09 -1.02 -9.30
N PHE A 99 -8.95 -0.38 -9.59
CA PHE A 99 -8.56 0.85 -8.90
C PHE A 99 -9.23 2.11 -9.46
N ALA A 100 -9.46 2.16 -10.77
CA ALA A 100 -10.09 3.30 -11.44
C ALA A 100 -11.42 3.76 -10.81
N PRO A 101 -12.42 2.89 -10.54
CA PRO A 101 -13.67 3.31 -9.92
C PRO A 101 -13.47 3.82 -8.47
N LEU A 102 -12.56 3.23 -7.69
CA LEU A 102 -12.26 3.69 -6.33
C LEU A 102 -11.66 5.10 -6.33
N LEU A 103 -10.75 5.37 -7.28
CA LEU A 103 -10.16 6.69 -7.44
C LEU A 103 -11.22 7.73 -7.87
N ALA A 104 -12.12 7.37 -8.77
CA ALA A 104 -13.20 8.25 -9.21
C ALA A 104 -14.17 8.61 -8.08
N GLU A 105 -14.51 7.63 -7.23
CA GLU A 105 -15.32 7.85 -6.04
C GLU A 105 -14.62 8.77 -5.03
N HIS A 106 -13.33 8.55 -4.76
CA HIS A 106 -12.55 9.39 -3.85
C HIS A 106 -12.34 10.82 -4.36
N ALA A 107 -12.21 11.01 -5.69
CA ALA A 107 -12.07 12.31 -6.31
C ALA A 107 -13.38 13.11 -6.39
N SER A 108 -14.52 12.47 -6.10
CA SER A 108 -15.83 13.12 -6.08
C SER A 108 -16.09 13.73 -4.68
N PRO A 109 -16.33 15.05 -4.58
CA PRO A 109 -16.51 15.76 -3.31
C PRO A 109 -17.86 15.50 -2.61
#